data_AF-A0AB39X946-F1
#
_entry.id   AF-A0AB39X946-F1
#
_cell.length_a   1.000
_cell.length_b   1.000
_cell.length_c   1.000
_cell.angle_alpha   90.00
_cell.angle_beta   90.00
_cell.angle_gamma   90.00
#
_symmetry.space_group_name_H-M   'P 1'
#
loop_
_entity.id
_entity.type
_entity.pdbx_description
1 polymer ?
#
loop_
_entity_poly.entity_id
_entity_poly.type
_entity_poly.pdbx_seq_one_letter_code
_entity_poly.pdbx_strand_id
1 'polypeptide(L)'
;MSDERKLIPADPEYLSALGLATYAFARCEWQVVWCSEKVYPGSVAKITSEEMTAGTIGKYFANIVRNMPKSKEREELSSLASEFLALVNERNRIIHGKPCTAPSGAQRLSGTGIIEISDLEQAADAFTVCAGKLNSLFYGFLQSYVPSQA
;
A
#
# COMPACT_ATOMS: atom_id res chain seq x y z
N MET A 1 8.86 31.08 -11.26
CA MET A 1 8.06 29.85 -11.05
C MET A 1 6.67 30.15 -11.55
N SER A 2 6.10 29.22 -12.30
CA SER A 2 4.79 29.39 -12.92
C SER A 2 3.73 28.80 -11.97
N ASP A 3 2.59 29.48 -11.84
CA ASP A 3 1.58 29.21 -10.80
C ASP A 3 0.35 28.47 -11.34
N GLU A 4 0.44 27.86 -12.53
CA GLU A 4 -0.67 27.23 -13.24
C GLU A 4 -1.35 26.13 -12.42
N ARG A 5 -0.62 25.47 -11.51
CA ARG A 5 -1.21 24.47 -10.58
C ARG A 5 -2.32 25.06 -9.70
N LYS A 6 -2.33 26.38 -9.45
CA LYS A 6 -3.36 27.07 -8.67
C LYS A 6 -4.67 27.23 -9.44
N LEU A 7 -4.67 26.96 -10.76
CA LEU A 7 -5.89 26.94 -11.58
C LEU A 7 -6.75 25.70 -11.32
N ILE A 8 -6.21 24.68 -10.65
CA ILE A 8 -6.98 23.50 -10.24
C ILE A 8 -7.75 23.89 -8.97
N PRO A 9 -9.09 24.00 -9.03
CA PRO A 9 -9.89 24.27 -7.84
C PRO A 9 -9.82 23.04 -6.93
N ALA A 10 -9.14 23.18 -5.80
CA ALA A 10 -8.97 22.07 -4.87
C ALA A 10 -9.01 22.59 -3.43
N ASP A 11 -9.76 21.86 -2.61
CA ASP A 11 -9.88 22.05 -1.19
C ASP A 11 -8.56 21.61 -0.50
N PRO A 12 -7.85 22.50 0.22
CA PRO A 12 -6.59 22.16 0.87
C PRO A 12 -6.68 20.99 1.85
N GLU A 13 -7.79 20.86 2.58
CA GLU A 13 -7.99 19.76 3.53
C GLU A 13 -8.13 18.43 2.78
N TYR A 14 -8.88 18.44 1.68
CA TYR A 14 -9.01 17.29 0.79
C TYR A 14 -7.68 16.86 0.19
N LEU A 15 -6.87 17.81 -0.31
CA LEU A 15 -5.55 17.52 -0.84
C LEU A 15 -4.59 16.97 0.22
N SER A 16 -4.67 17.49 1.45
CA SER A 16 -3.89 17.00 2.58
C SER A 16 -4.24 15.55 2.90
N ALA A 17 -5.52 15.22 3.01
CA ALA A 17 -6.00 13.86 3.27
C ALA A 17 -5.60 12.89 2.13
N LEU A 18 -5.74 13.34 0.87
CA LEU A 18 -5.35 12.55 -0.30
C LEU A 18 -3.84 12.28 -0.33
N GLY A 19 -3.03 13.30 -0.03
CA GLY A 19 -1.59 13.18 0.07
C GLY A 19 -1.16 12.23 1.18
N LEU A 20 -1.79 12.33 2.36
CA LEU A 20 -1.52 11.45 3.49
C LEU A 20 -1.86 9.99 3.18
N ALA A 21 -3.04 9.72 2.60
CA ALA A 21 -3.43 8.37 2.18
C ALA A 21 -2.44 7.78 1.17
N THR A 22 -2.02 8.58 0.19
CA THR A 22 -1.03 8.18 -0.82
C THR A 22 0.33 7.85 -0.18
N TYR A 23 0.80 8.69 0.72
CA TYR A 23 2.07 8.49 1.41
C TYR A 23 2.03 7.28 2.37
N ALA A 24 0.93 7.10 3.10
CA ALA A 24 0.71 5.95 3.96
C ALA A 24 0.72 4.64 3.17
N PHE A 25 0.09 4.61 1.99
CA PHE A 25 0.17 3.45 1.09
C PHE A 25 1.59 3.18 0.64
N ALA A 26 2.34 4.20 0.20
CA ALA A 26 3.73 4.03 -0.24
C ALA A 26 4.60 3.42 0.87
N ARG A 27 4.41 3.83 2.13
CA ARG A 27 5.08 3.20 3.28
C ARG A 27 4.66 1.74 3.48
N CYS A 28 3.37 1.43 3.35
CA CYS A 28 2.86 0.07 3.44
C CYS A 28 3.45 -0.84 2.35
N GLU A 29 3.48 -0.37 1.10
CA GLU A 29 4.08 -1.06 -0.04
C GLU A 29 5.56 -1.37 0.20
N TRP A 30 6.34 -0.38 0.65
CA TRP A 30 7.74 -0.59 0.97
C TRP A 30 7.97 -1.49 2.18
N GLN A 31 7.04 -1.53 3.13
CA GLN A 31 7.12 -2.52 4.20
C GLN A 31 6.96 -3.95 3.67
N VAL A 32 6.05 -4.20 2.71
CA VAL A 32 5.91 -5.50 2.04
C VAL A 32 7.20 -5.88 1.30
N VAL A 33 7.85 -4.92 0.65
CA VAL A 33 9.11 -5.17 -0.07
C VAL A 33 10.26 -5.52 0.86
N TRP A 34 10.38 -4.83 1.99
CA TRP A 34 11.39 -5.20 3.00
C TRP A 34 11.11 -6.55 3.64
N CYS A 35 9.85 -6.89 3.91
CA CYS A 35 9.50 -8.25 4.35
C CYS A 35 9.86 -9.29 3.27
N SER A 36 9.65 -8.96 1.99
CA SER A 36 10.02 -9.84 0.87
C SER A 36 11.53 -10.12 0.85
N GLU A 37 12.37 -9.11 1.08
CA GLU A 37 13.82 -9.27 1.17
C GLU A 37 14.25 -10.23 2.29
N LYS A 38 13.56 -10.21 3.43
CA LYS A 38 13.82 -11.13 4.54
C LYS A 38 13.40 -12.56 4.23
N VAL A 39 12.27 -12.74 3.54
CA VAL A 39 11.74 -14.06 3.18
C VAL A 39 12.56 -14.67 2.04
N TYR A 40 12.94 -13.86 1.05
CA TYR A 40 13.65 -14.27 -0.15
C TYR A 40 14.69 -13.20 -0.54
N PRO A 41 15.96 -13.35 -0.13
CA PRO A 41 17.00 -12.35 -0.39
C PRO A 41 17.17 -12.04 -1.89
N GLY A 42 17.38 -10.77 -2.22
CA GLY A 42 17.41 -10.26 -3.60
C GLY A 42 16.05 -9.79 -4.13
N SER A 43 14.99 -9.88 -3.33
CA SER A 43 13.65 -9.37 -3.66
C SER A 43 13.67 -7.89 -4.00
N VAL A 44 14.36 -7.04 -3.22
CA VAL A 44 14.41 -5.58 -3.45
C VAL A 44 15.00 -5.27 -4.82
N ALA A 45 16.12 -5.92 -5.16
CA ALA A 45 16.79 -5.74 -6.44
C ALA A 45 15.87 -6.17 -7.59
N LYS A 46 15.23 -7.33 -7.47
CA LYS A 46 14.27 -7.82 -8.46
C LYS A 46 13.11 -6.86 -8.67
N ILE A 47 12.41 -6.50 -7.58
CA ILE A 47 11.22 -5.64 -7.60
C ILE A 47 11.52 -4.28 -8.24
N THR A 48 12.66 -3.68 -7.90
CA THR A 48 13.07 -2.39 -8.45
C THR A 48 13.52 -2.49 -9.91
N SER A 49 14.30 -3.51 -10.27
CA SER A 49 14.77 -3.69 -11.66
C SER A 49 13.65 -4.02 -12.65
N GLU A 50 12.59 -4.70 -12.19
CA GLU A 50 11.43 -5.06 -13.02
C GLU A 50 10.29 -4.02 -12.94
N GLU A 51 10.47 -2.93 -12.20
CA GLU A 51 9.46 -1.87 -11.99
C GLU A 51 8.09 -2.44 -11.61
N MET A 52 8.06 -3.40 -10.68
CA MET A 52 6.83 -4.10 -10.34
C MET A 52 5.77 -3.16 -9.79
N THR A 53 4.56 -3.24 -10.32
CA THR A 53 3.40 -2.55 -9.74
C THR A 53 3.06 -3.10 -8.35
N ALA A 54 2.37 -2.31 -7.51
CA ALA A 54 1.93 -2.74 -6.19
C ALA A 54 1.18 -4.09 -6.20
N GLY A 55 0.31 -4.30 -7.19
CA GLY A 55 -0.41 -5.56 -7.34
C GLY A 55 0.52 -6.72 -7.68
N THR A 56 1.55 -6.48 -8.49
CA THR A 56 2.60 -7.46 -8.80
C THR A 56 3.45 -7.75 -7.56
N ILE A 57 3.83 -6.73 -6.79
CA ILE A 57 4.56 -6.87 -5.51
C ILE A 57 3.76 -7.72 -4.53
N GLY A 58 2.46 -7.44 -4.35
CA GLY A 58 1.61 -8.21 -3.44
C GLY A 58 1.48 -9.68 -3.84
N LYS A 59 1.33 -9.97 -5.14
CA LYS A 59 1.31 -11.35 -5.65
C LYS A 59 2.65 -12.05 -5.48
N TYR A 60 3.75 -11.34 -5.73
CA TYR A 60 5.10 -11.85 -5.52
C TYR A 60 5.33 -12.21 -4.05
N PHE A 61 4.99 -11.29 -3.13
CA PHE A 61 5.08 -11.50 -1.70
C PHE A 61 4.25 -12.71 -1.23
N ALA A 62 2.99 -12.79 -1.65
CA ALA A 62 2.13 -13.95 -1.36
C ALA A 62 2.75 -15.28 -1.84
N ASN A 63 3.37 -15.27 -3.02
CA ASN A 63 4.01 -16.45 -3.58
C ASN A 63 5.24 -16.90 -2.79
N ILE A 64 6.14 -15.98 -2.41
CA ILE A 64 7.33 -16.36 -1.63
C ILE A 64 6.96 -16.78 -0.21
N VAL A 65 5.97 -16.12 0.42
CA VAL A 65 5.47 -16.52 1.74
C VAL A 65 4.83 -17.91 1.71
N ARG A 66 4.09 -18.24 0.65
CA ARG A 66 3.52 -19.58 0.46
C ARG A 66 4.57 -20.69 0.47
N ASN A 67 5.80 -20.38 0.02
CA ASN A 67 6.89 -21.34 -0.05
C ASN A 67 7.69 -21.47 1.26
N MET A 68 7.38 -20.67 2.28
CA MET A 68 8.01 -20.80 3.60
C MET A 68 7.58 -22.12 4.29
N PRO A 69 8.41 -22.64 5.22
CA PRO A 69 7.98 -23.70 6.14
C PRO A 69 6.67 -23.34 6.86
N LYS A 70 5.84 -24.33 7.17
CA LYS A 70 4.59 -24.10 7.89
C LYS A 70 4.91 -23.57 9.30
N SER A 71 4.39 -22.39 9.62
CA SER A 71 4.44 -21.79 10.94
C SER A 71 3.26 -20.82 11.11
N LYS A 72 2.99 -20.42 12.35
CA LYS A 72 1.97 -19.41 12.63
C LYS A 72 2.30 -18.08 11.93
N GLU A 73 3.58 -17.70 11.91
CA GLU A 73 4.07 -16.47 11.31
C GLU A 73 3.93 -16.50 9.79
N ARG A 74 4.12 -17.66 9.15
CA ARG A 74 3.81 -17.82 7.74
C ARG A 74 2.31 -17.58 7.47
N GLU A 75 1.43 -18.13 8.29
CA GLU A 75 -0.03 -17.93 8.13
C GLU A 75 -0.39 -16.45 8.31
N GLU A 76 0.23 -15.78 9.29
CA GLU A 76 0.06 -14.35 9.52
C GLU A 76 0.56 -13.51 8.34
N LEU A 77 1.75 -13.79 7.82
CA LEU A 77 2.28 -13.15 6.60
C LEU A 77 1.38 -13.40 5.38
N SER A 78 0.80 -14.60 5.26
CA SER A 78 -0.12 -14.95 4.16
C SER A 78 -1.43 -14.16 4.25
N SER A 79 -1.95 -13.99 5.46
CA SER A 79 -3.12 -13.14 5.74
C SER A 79 -2.81 -11.69 5.38
N LEU A 80 -1.67 -11.17 5.82
CA LEU A 80 -1.22 -9.80 5.51
C LEU A 80 -0.96 -9.58 4.02
N ALA A 81 -0.47 -10.56 3.28
CA ALA A 81 -0.34 -10.47 1.84
C ALA A 81 -1.70 -10.32 1.15
N SER A 82 -2.73 -11.01 1.65
CA SER A 82 -4.11 -10.91 1.16
C SER A 82 -4.73 -9.55 1.53
N GLU A 83 -4.51 -9.07 2.76
CA GLU A 83 -4.90 -7.74 3.23
C GLU A 83 -4.27 -6.65 2.35
N PHE A 84 -2.96 -6.74 2.09
CA PHE A 84 -2.25 -5.81 1.20
C PHE A 84 -2.84 -5.80 -0.21
N LEU A 85 -3.16 -6.95 -0.80
CA LEU A 85 -3.78 -7.00 -2.14
C LEU A 85 -5.17 -6.34 -2.16
N ALA A 86 -5.94 -6.43 -1.08
CA ALA A 86 -7.19 -5.69 -0.95
C ALA A 86 -6.93 -4.18 -0.86
N LEU A 87 -5.91 -3.76 -0.10
CA LEU A 87 -5.50 -2.36 0.02
C LEU A 87 -4.96 -1.78 -1.29
N VAL A 88 -4.33 -2.58 -2.16
CA VAL A 88 -3.96 -2.16 -3.52
C VAL A 88 -5.20 -1.75 -4.32
N ASN A 89 -6.31 -2.48 -4.20
CA ASN A 89 -7.55 -2.12 -4.90
C ASN A 89 -8.11 -0.79 -4.38
N GLU A 90 -8.04 -0.57 -3.07
CA GLU A 90 -8.47 0.68 -2.45
C GLU A 90 -7.59 1.86 -2.88
N ARG A 91 -6.26 1.69 -2.88
CA ARG A 91 -5.34 2.67 -3.45
C ARG A 91 -5.66 2.96 -4.91
N ASN A 92 -5.94 1.94 -5.71
CA ASN A 92 -6.26 2.13 -7.12
C ASN A 92 -7.57 2.91 -7.29
N ARG A 93 -8.58 2.67 -6.45
CA ARG A 93 -9.82 3.46 -6.42
C ARG A 93 -9.54 4.94 -6.16
N ILE A 94 -8.66 5.24 -5.20
CA ILE A 94 -8.29 6.61 -4.81
C ILE A 94 -7.47 7.28 -5.92
N ILE A 95 -6.34 6.68 -6.33
CA ILE A 95 -5.38 7.30 -7.25
C ILE A 95 -5.92 7.41 -8.68
N HIS A 96 -6.73 6.45 -9.11
CA HIS A 96 -7.39 6.49 -10.43
C HIS A 96 -8.79 7.11 -10.37
N GLY A 97 -9.16 7.74 -9.25
CA GLY A 97 -10.40 8.47 -9.12
C GLY A 97 -10.50 9.58 -10.17
N LYS A 98 -11.70 9.77 -10.71
CA LYS A 98 -12.00 10.77 -11.74
C LYS A 98 -12.41 12.08 -11.07
N PRO A 99 -11.84 13.23 -11.45
CA PRO A 99 -12.28 14.52 -10.94
C PRO A 99 -13.79 14.72 -11.12
N CYS A 100 -14.47 15.17 -10.07
CA CYS A 100 -15.90 15.46 -10.09
C CYS A 100 -16.25 16.62 -9.14
N THR A 101 -17.43 17.19 -9.33
CA THR A 101 -18.03 18.14 -8.39
C THR A 101 -19.06 17.40 -7.53
N ALA A 102 -18.87 17.41 -6.22
CA ALA A 102 -19.81 16.82 -5.26
C ALA A 102 -21.10 17.65 -5.17
N PRO A 103 -22.22 17.10 -4.62
CA PRO A 103 -23.46 17.85 -4.43
C PRO A 103 -23.30 19.15 -3.62
N SER A 104 -22.30 19.21 -2.74
CA SER A 104 -21.94 20.41 -1.98
C SER A 104 -21.23 21.49 -2.81
N GLY A 105 -20.88 21.21 -4.07
CA GLY A 105 -20.05 22.05 -4.93
C GLY A 105 -18.54 21.83 -4.77
N ALA A 106 -18.13 21.02 -3.79
CA ALA A 106 -16.72 20.73 -3.56
C ALA A 106 -16.10 19.89 -4.70
N GLN A 107 -14.84 20.15 -5.03
CA GLN A 107 -14.10 19.33 -6.00
C GLN A 107 -13.52 18.10 -5.29
N ARG A 108 -13.80 16.93 -5.87
CA ARG A 108 -13.48 15.61 -5.31
C ARG A 108 -13.01 14.67 -6.42
N LEU A 109 -12.49 13.52 -6.03
CA LEU A 109 -12.33 12.36 -6.90
C LEU A 109 -13.55 11.43 -6.75
N SER A 110 -13.87 10.69 -7.80
CA SER A 110 -14.92 9.68 -7.82
C SER A 110 -14.43 8.36 -8.41
N GLY A 111 -14.82 7.26 -7.77
CA GLY A 111 -14.65 5.90 -8.27
C GLY A 111 -16.01 5.23 -8.46
N THR A 112 -16.34 4.27 -7.61
CA THR A 112 -17.69 3.70 -7.45
C THR A 112 -18.67 4.67 -6.77
N GLY A 113 -18.16 5.71 -6.12
CA GLY A 113 -18.87 6.81 -5.50
C GLY A 113 -17.91 8.00 -5.33
N ILE A 114 -18.41 9.11 -4.78
CA ILE A 114 -17.55 10.26 -4.43
C ILE A 114 -16.64 9.83 -3.28
N ILE A 115 -15.35 10.14 -3.39
CA ILE A 115 -14.34 9.87 -2.36
C ILE A 115 -14.28 11.11 -1.49
N GLU A 116 -14.75 11.00 -0.26
CA GLU A 116 -14.72 12.06 0.74
C GLU A 116 -13.47 11.99 1.63
N ILE A 117 -13.22 13.05 2.40
CA ILE A 117 -12.08 13.13 3.34
C ILE A 117 -12.04 11.92 4.28
N SER A 118 -13.19 11.55 4.84
CA SER A 118 -13.30 10.41 5.75
C SER A 118 -12.92 9.08 5.10
N ASP A 119 -13.12 8.92 3.79
CA ASP A 119 -12.71 7.70 3.07
C ASP A 119 -11.18 7.65 2.94
N LEU A 120 -10.56 8.81 2.68
CA LEU A 120 -9.10 8.94 2.57
C LEU A 120 -8.41 8.69 3.91
N GLU A 121 -8.96 9.21 5.00
CA GLU A 121 -8.48 8.98 6.36
C GLU A 121 -8.59 7.50 6.74
N GLN A 122 -9.74 6.87 6.50
CA GLN A 122 -9.92 5.43 6.73
C GLN A 122 -8.93 4.58 5.91
N ALA A 123 -8.68 4.95 4.65
CA ALA A 123 -7.69 4.27 3.83
C ALA A 123 -6.26 4.46 4.40
N ALA A 124 -5.90 5.68 4.81
CA ALA A 124 -4.61 5.98 5.42
C ALA A 124 -4.37 5.17 6.71
N ASP A 125 -5.39 5.05 7.56
CA ASP A 125 -5.35 4.24 8.77
C ASP A 125 -5.18 2.75 8.43
N ALA A 126 -5.94 2.23 7.47
CA ALA A 126 -5.86 0.84 7.04
C ALA A 126 -4.46 0.50 6.48
N PHE A 127 -3.89 1.37 5.66
CA PHE A 127 -2.51 1.22 5.15
C PHE A 127 -1.50 1.22 6.31
N THR A 128 -1.67 2.13 7.28
CA THR A 128 -0.78 2.25 8.43
C THR A 128 -0.87 1.03 9.35
N VAL A 129 -2.07 0.50 9.58
CA VAL A 129 -2.29 -0.72 10.37
C VAL A 129 -1.63 -1.92 9.71
N CYS A 130 -1.84 -2.14 8.40
CA CYS A 130 -1.19 -3.24 7.67
C CYS A 130 0.34 -3.12 7.72
N ALA A 131 0.88 -1.92 7.47
CA ALA A 131 2.30 -1.63 7.58
C ALA A 131 2.84 -1.91 8.99
N GLY A 132 2.11 -1.53 10.04
CA GLY A 132 2.49 -1.77 11.44
C GLY A 132 2.57 -3.25 11.78
N LYS A 133 1.60 -4.06 11.34
CA LYS A 133 1.62 -5.52 11.52
C LYS A 133 2.82 -6.16 10.79
N LEU A 134 3.04 -5.78 9.54
CA LEU A 134 4.20 -6.25 8.76
C LEU A 134 5.53 -5.83 9.41
N ASN A 135 5.62 -4.60 9.94
CA ASN A 135 6.80 -4.09 10.62
C ASN A 135 7.11 -4.87 11.90
N SER A 136 6.09 -5.26 12.67
CA SER A 136 6.25 -6.13 13.84
C SER A 136 6.83 -7.49 13.46
N LEU A 137 6.38 -8.09 12.36
CA LEU A 137 6.95 -9.35 11.85
C LEU A 137 8.37 -9.16 11.31
N PHE A 138 8.64 -8.03 10.65
CA PHE A 138 9.95 -7.67 10.10
C PHE A 138 11.03 -7.61 11.18
N TYR A 139 10.77 -6.89 12.27
CA TYR A 139 11.69 -6.77 13.39
C TYR A 139 11.59 -7.92 14.40
N GLY A 140 10.54 -8.74 14.34
CA GLY A 140 10.37 -9.94 15.15
C GLY A 140 10.86 -11.18 14.41
N PHE A 141 9.92 -12.02 13.99
CA PHE A 141 10.19 -13.32 13.36
C PHE A 141 11.17 -13.25 12.19
N LEU A 142 11.01 -12.28 11.28
CA LEU A 142 11.83 -12.17 10.09
C LEU A 142 13.26 -11.67 10.37
N GLN A 143 13.55 -11.21 11.60
CA GLN A 143 14.90 -10.83 11.98
C GLN A 143 15.83 -12.04 12.10
N SER A 144 15.30 -13.18 12.60
CA SER A 144 16.03 -14.42 12.82
C SER A 144 15.67 -15.54 11.83
N TYR A 145 14.70 -15.29 10.95
CA TYR A 145 14.34 -16.22 9.88
C TYR A 145 15.54 -16.47 8.95
N VAL A 146 15.87 -17.75 8.75
CA VAL A 146 16.89 -18.18 7.78
C VAL A 146 16.16 -18.76 6.57
N PRO A 147 16.21 -18.08 5.41
CA PRO A 147 15.64 -18.61 4.19
C PRO A 147 16.28 -19.95 3.83
N SER A 148 15.47 -20.96 3.53
CA SER A 148 15.94 -22.15 2.83
C SER A 148 16.50 -21.69 1.50
N GLN A 149 17.81 -21.90 1.27
CA GLN A 149 18.51 -21.44 0.06
C GLN A 149 17.70 -21.78 -1.20
N ALA A 150 17.58 -20.81 -2.10
CA ALA A 150 16.99 -20.97 -3.42
C ALA A 150 17.85 -21.85 -4.32
#